data_AF-A0A060CHX5-F1
#
_entry.id   AF-A0A060CHX5-F1
#
_cell.length_a   1.000
_cell.length_b   1.000
_cell.length_c   1.000
_cell.angle_alpha   90.00
_cell.angle_beta   90.00
_cell.angle_gamma   90.00
#
_symmetry.space_group_name_H-M   'P 1'
#
loop_
_entity.id
_entity.type
_entity.pdbx_description
1 polymer ?
#
loop_
_entity_poly.entity_id
_entity_poly.type
_entity_poly.pdbx_seq_one_letter_code
_entity_poly.pdbx_strand_id
1 'polypeptide(L)'
;SNQYVIGRPFLPRATLDLPNGRHFTIVAQGLDAGHGYIGTATLNGKPLERAYLTHDEIMAGGELRFTMQAEPNRQWATAPAQRPYSMSTWQ
;
A
#
# COMPACT_ATOMS: atom_id res chain seq x y z
N SER A 1 11.02 3.85 12.59
CA SER A 1 9.59 3.54 12.44
C SER A 1 9.33 2.18 11.82
N ASN A 2 10.25 1.57 11.04
CA ASN A 2 10.01 0.32 10.30
C ASN A 2 8.74 0.39 9.44
N GLN A 3 8.38 1.57 8.95
CA GLN A 3 7.18 1.83 8.17
C GLN A 3 7.55 2.46 6.83
N TYR A 4 6.88 2.01 5.77
CA TYR A 4 7.00 2.48 4.40
C TYR A 4 5.68 3.12 4.00
N VAL A 5 5.67 4.44 3.81
CA VAL A 5 4.45 5.17 3.43
C VAL A 5 4.11 4.89 1.97
N ILE A 6 2.84 4.61 1.71
CA ILE A 6 2.32 4.28 0.39
C ILE A 6 2.12 5.57 -0.40
N GLY A 7 2.82 5.65 -1.54
CA GLY A 7 2.58 6.64 -2.58
C GLY A 7 1.74 6.06 -3.73
N ARG A 8 1.87 6.65 -4.92
CA ARG A 8 1.23 6.17 -6.15
C ARG A 8 2.12 5.12 -6.85
N PRO A 9 1.60 3.95 -7.26
CA PRO A 9 2.34 3.01 -8.11
C PRO A 9 2.47 3.52 -9.55
N PHE A 10 3.57 3.15 -10.22
CA PHE A 10 3.85 3.52 -11.63
C PHE A 10 3.92 2.33 -12.58
N LEU A 11 3.90 1.10 -12.06
CA LEU A 11 3.92 -0.13 -12.83
C LEU A 11 2.66 -0.95 -12.48
N PRO A 12 2.04 -1.64 -13.46
CA PRO A 12 0.91 -2.54 -13.17
C PRO A 12 1.28 -3.68 -12.23
N ARG A 13 2.55 -4.11 -12.24
CA ARG A 13 3.06 -5.17 -11.37
C ARG A 13 4.56 -5.01 -11.13
N ALA A 14 5.00 -5.25 -9.89
CA ALA A 14 6.39 -5.40 -9.52
C ALA A 14 6.53 -6.54 -8.52
N THR A 15 7.64 -7.29 -8.55
CA THR A 15 7.96 -8.30 -7.54
C THR A 15 9.32 -7.99 -6.95
N LEU A 16 9.40 -8.02 -5.63
CA LEU A 16 10.63 -7.91 -4.88
C LEU A 16 11.07 -9.31 -4.47
N ASP A 17 12.31 -9.67 -4.82
CA ASP A 17 12.97 -10.86 -4.31
C ASP A 17 13.60 -10.51 -2.97
N LEU A 18 13.16 -11.17 -1.90
CA LEU A 18 13.55 -10.83 -0.54
C LEU A 18 14.76 -11.67 -0.11
N PRO A 19 15.62 -11.15 0.79
CA PRO A 19 16.82 -11.87 1.25
C PRO A 19 16.54 -13.22 1.94
N ASN A 20 15.32 -13.43 2.45
CA ASN A 20 14.89 -14.67 3.08
C ASN A 20 14.33 -15.71 2.08
N GLY A 21 14.51 -15.48 0.78
CA GLY A 21 14.04 -16.37 -0.29
C GLY A 21 12.54 -16.28 -0.58
N ARG A 22 11.82 -15.34 0.06
CA ARG A 22 10.40 -15.08 -0.22
C ARG A 22 10.26 -14.01 -1.30
N HIS A 23 9.05 -13.85 -1.82
CA HIS A 23 8.70 -12.80 -2.77
C HIS A 23 7.62 -11.91 -2.19
N PHE A 24 7.72 -10.61 -2.47
CA PHE A 24 6.66 -9.64 -2.22
C PHE A 24 6.23 -9.00 -3.53
N THR A 25 5.01 -9.28 -3.97
CA THR A 25 4.46 -8.76 -5.22
C THR A 25 3.55 -7.57 -4.95
N ILE A 26 3.76 -6.48 -5.69
CA ILE A 26 2.85 -5.34 -5.74
C ILE A 26 2.08 -5.41 -7.07
N VAL A 27 0.76 -5.31 -7.00
CA VAL A 27 -0.15 -5.26 -8.17
C VAL A 27 -0.95 -3.98 -8.13
N ALA A 28 -0.95 -3.21 -9.22
CA ALA A 28 -1.80 -2.05 -9.43
C ALA A 28 -2.85 -2.38 -10.50
N GLN A 29 -3.96 -2.96 -10.05
CA GLN A 29 -5.02 -3.42 -10.94
C GLN A 29 -5.79 -2.22 -11.50
N GLY A 30 -5.87 -2.14 -12.83
CA GLY A 30 -6.53 -1.03 -13.53
C GLY A 30 -5.68 0.23 -13.66
N LEU A 31 -4.36 0.16 -13.44
CA LEU A 31 -3.47 1.31 -13.68
C LEU A 31 -3.38 1.63 -15.18
N ASP A 32 -3.80 2.83 -15.55
CA ASP A 32 -3.60 3.39 -16.89
C ASP A 32 -3.53 4.94 -16.84
N ALA A 33 -3.57 5.60 -17.99
CA ALA A 33 -3.50 7.06 -18.09
C ALA A 33 -4.70 7.79 -17.45
N GLY A 34 -5.88 7.15 -17.39
CA GLY A 34 -7.09 7.69 -16.77
C GLY A 34 -7.25 7.33 -15.29
N HIS A 35 -6.60 6.25 -14.83
CA HIS A 35 -6.80 5.68 -13.48
C HIS A 35 -5.53 5.80 -12.61
N GLY A 36 -5.26 7.03 -12.15
CA GLY A 36 -4.06 7.35 -11.38
C GLY A 36 -4.17 7.23 -9.87
N TYR A 37 -5.37 7.10 -9.30
CA TYR A 37 -5.60 7.12 -7.85
C TYR A 37 -5.80 5.72 -7.29
N ILE A 38 -5.30 5.50 -6.07
CA ILE A 38 -5.64 4.30 -5.30
C ILE A 38 -7.08 4.45 -4.81
N GLY A 39 -7.95 3.53 -5.19
CA GLY A 39 -9.30 3.42 -4.66
C GLY A 39 -9.31 2.63 -3.36
N THR A 40 -8.73 1.43 -3.38
CA THR A 40 -8.59 0.55 -2.22
C THR A 40 -7.27 -0.22 -2.29
N ALA A 41 -6.85 -0.77 -1.14
CA ALA A 41 -5.69 -1.63 -1.03
C ALA A 41 -6.02 -2.89 -0.23
N THR A 42 -5.39 -4.00 -0.60
CA THR A 42 -5.39 -5.23 0.20
C THR A 42 -3.97 -5.73 0.39
N LEU A 43 -3.69 -6.28 1.57
CA LEU A 43 -2.45 -6.97 1.88
C LEU A 43 -2.80 -8.44 2.15
N ASN A 44 -2.29 -9.34 1.32
CA ASN A 44 -2.56 -10.77 1.39
C ASN A 44 -4.07 -11.08 1.42
N GLY A 45 -4.85 -10.39 0.58
CA GLY A 45 -6.30 -10.54 0.45
C GLY A 45 -7.13 -9.87 1.56
N LYS A 46 -6.50 -9.28 2.58
CA LYS A 46 -7.19 -8.55 3.65
C LYS A 46 -7.22 -7.06 3.36
N PRO A 47 -8.32 -6.33 3.64
CA PRO A 47 -8.36 -4.88 3.49
C PRO A 47 -7.22 -4.19 4.25
N LEU A 48 -6.53 -3.27 3.57
CA LEU A 48 -5.48 -2.43 4.15
C LEU A 48 -5.99 -1.00 4.24
N GLU A 49 -6.47 -0.61 5.42
CA GLU A 49 -7.12 0.70 5.66
C GLU A 49 -6.13 1.82 6.03
N ARG A 50 -4.84 1.59 5.85
CA ARG A 50 -3.75 2.56 6.13
C ARG A 50 -2.86 2.75 4.92
N ALA A 51 -2.26 3.93 4.83
CA ALA A 51 -1.33 4.29 3.77
C ALA A 51 0.13 4.00 4.14
N TYR A 52 0.41 2.89 4.82
CA TYR A 52 1.78 2.42 5.06
C TYR A 52 1.84 0.91 5.21
N LEU A 53 3.01 0.32 4.97
CA LEU A 53 3.37 -1.06 5.30
C LEU A 53 4.42 -1.08 6.41
N THR A 54 4.47 -2.15 7.20
CA THR A 54 5.62 -2.38 8.08
C THR A 54 6.70 -3.19 7.36
N HIS A 55 7.93 -3.11 7.84
CA HIS A 55 9.03 -3.93 7.34
C HIS A 55 8.73 -5.43 7.46
N ASP A 56 8.17 -5.86 8.59
CA ASP A 56 7.85 -7.26 8.84
C ASP A 56 6.79 -7.79 7.87
N GLU A 57 5.84 -6.93 7.46
CA GLU A 57 4.84 -7.28 6.45
C GLU A 57 5.45 -7.52 5.07
N ILE A 58 6.42 -6.69 4.69
CA ILE A 58 7.14 -6.86 3.43
C ILE A 58 8.01 -8.12 3.51
N MET A 59 8.75 -8.32 4.61
CA MET A 59 9.60 -9.50 4.81
C MET A 59 8.80 -10.79 4.95
N ALA A 60 7.54 -10.69 5.36
CA ALA A 60 6.59 -11.78 5.32
C ALA A 60 6.15 -12.14 3.89
N GLY A 61 6.59 -11.43 2.85
CA GLY A 61 6.24 -11.70 1.46
C GLY A 61 4.73 -11.64 1.18
N GLY A 62 4.33 -12.24 0.07
CA GLY A 62 2.94 -12.27 -0.38
C GLY A 62 2.63 -11.15 -1.35
N GLU A 63 1.43 -10.56 -1.24
CA GLU A 63 0.91 -9.61 -2.23
C GLU A 63 0.30 -8.36 -1.60
N LEU A 64 0.72 -7.19 -2.08
CA LEU A 64 0.01 -5.92 -1.95
C LEU A 64 -0.73 -5.64 -3.25
N ARG A 65 -2.05 -5.50 -3.18
CA ARG A 65 -2.89 -5.21 -4.35
C ARG A 65 -3.63 -3.91 -4.18
N PHE A 66 -3.42 -3.00 -5.12
CA PHE A 66 -4.19 -1.79 -5.30
C PHE A 66 -5.26 -2.00 -6.36
N THR A 67 -6.46 -1.48 -6.11
CA THR A 67 -7.45 -1.22 -7.15
C THR A 67 -7.37 0.25 -7.51
N MET A 68 -6.96 0.54 -8.75
CA MET A 68 -6.81 1.91 -9.25
C MET A 68 -8.15 2.45 -9.77
N GLN A 69 -8.33 3.76 -9.69
CA GLN A 69 -9.54 4.46 -10.16
C GLN A 69 -9.21 5.87 -10.67
N ALA A 70 -10.17 6.48 -11.36
CA ALA A 70 -10.00 7.78 -12.03
C ALA A 70 -10.08 8.98 -11.06
N GLU A 71 -10.88 8.86 -10.01
CA GLU A 71 -11.09 9.91 -9.02
C GLU A 71 -10.52 9.51 -7.65
N PRO A 72 -10.10 10.46 -6.80
CA PRO A 72 -9.55 10.13 -5.48
C PRO A 72 -10.60 9.53 -4.55
N ASN A 73 -10.25 8.42 -3.87
CA ASN A 73 -11.04 7.96 -2.73
C ASN A 73 -10.72 8.87 -1.52
N ARG A 74 -11.69 9.67 -1.08
CA ARG A 74 -11.54 10.59 0.06
C ARG A 74 -11.77 9.92 1.43
N GLN A 75 -12.00 8.61 1.46
CA GLN A 75 -12.32 7.85 2.67
C GLN A 75 -11.20 6.87 3.04
N TRP A 76 -10.55 6.25 2.05
CA TRP A 76 -9.46 5.29 2.29
C TRP A 76 -8.27 5.96 2.99
N ALA A 77 -7.73 5.29 4.01
CA ALA A 77 -6.55 5.71 4.77
C ALA A 77 -6.62 7.12 5.41
N THR A 78 -7.82 7.60 5.74
CA THR A 78 -8.01 8.94 6.33
C THR A 78 -8.16 8.96 7.85
N ALA A 79 -8.52 7.83 8.47
CA ALA A 79 -8.78 7.76 9.90
C ALA A 79 -7.52 8.11 10.72
N PRO A 80 -7.60 8.91 11.79
CA PRO A 80 -6.44 9.30 12.59
C PRO A 80 -5.61 8.12 13.10
N ALA A 81 -6.27 7.02 13.50
CA ALA A 81 -5.62 5.79 13.96
C ALA A 81 -4.84 5.04 12.86
N GLN A 82 -5.09 5.35 11.59
CA GLN A 82 -4.45 4.71 10.42
C GLN A 82 -3.28 5.53 9.85
N ARG A 83 -2.95 6.65 10.50
CA ARG A 83 -1.80 7.48 10.11
C ARG A 83 -0.47 6.76 10.44
N PRO A 84 0.58 7.01 9.65
CA PRO A 84 1.91 6.51 9.98
C PRO A 84 2.43 7.12 11.29
N TYR A 85 3.44 6.47 11.87
CA TYR A 85 4.07 6.89 13.11
C TYR A 85 4.63 8.31 13.04
N SER A 86 4.47 9.05 14.14
CA SER A 86 5.10 10.34 14.39
C SER A 86 5.65 10.36 15.83
N MET A 87 6.74 11.07 16.07
CA MET A 87 7.29 11.26 17.43
C MET A 87 6.43 12.20 18.28
N SER A 88 5.69 13.11 17.63
CA SER A 88 4.68 13.95 18.28
C SER A 88 3.28 13.41 18.00
N THR A 89 2.40 13.52 18.99
CA THR A 89 0.96 13.34 18.78
C THR A 89 0.36 14.64 18.25
N TRP A 90 -0.69 14.51 17.44
CA TRP A 90 -1.56 15.65 17.14
C TRP A 90 -2.26 16.05 18.45
N GLN A 91 -2.00 17.28 18.94
CA GLN A 91 -2.79 17.91 20.00
C GLN A 91 -4.06 18.51 19.41
#